data_AF-X0Y1E5-F1
#
_entry.id   AF-X0Y1E5-F1
#
_cell.length_a   1.000
_cell.length_b   1.000
_cell.length_c   1.000
_cell.angle_alpha   90.00
_cell.angle_beta   90.00
_cell.angle_gamma   90.00
#
_symmetry.space_group_name_H-M   'P 1'
#
loop_
_entity.id
_entity.type
_entity.pdbx_description
1 polymer ?
#
loop_
_entity_poly.entity_id
_entity_poly.type
_entity_poly.pdbx_seq_one_letter_code
_entity_poly.pdbx_strand_id
1 'polypeptide(L)'
;MNVKFLNPFIEAAHEVIQIETGNKMQRGDLNLLNDDYITNDVTVILSLVGDVEGNVFYSMDEYTAITLASTMLGEQLESFNTLAQSGVAELGNVITGRASIKLSEAGFEA
;
A
#
# COMPACT_ATOMS: atom_id res chain seq x y z
N MET A 1 -6.90 -9.18 14.63
CA MET A 1 -6.50 -7.76 14.62
C MET A 1 -7.75 -6.89 14.74
N ASN A 2 -7.73 -5.80 15.52
CA ASN A 2 -8.89 -4.90 15.62
C ASN A 2 -9.00 -4.05 14.34
N VAL A 3 -10.22 -3.93 13.78
CA VAL A 3 -10.51 -3.13 12.57
C VAL A 3 -10.01 -1.67 12.70
N LYS A 4 -9.92 -1.17 13.94
CA LYS A 4 -9.38 0.16 14.25
C LYS A 4 -7.96 0.40 13.74
N PHE A 5 -7.11 -0.63 13.65
CA PHE A 5 -5.77 -0.50 13.09
C PHE A 5 -5.75 -0.50 11.57
N LEU A 6 -6.79 -1.06 10.94
CA LEU A 6 -6.84 -1.26 9.51
C LEU A 6 -7.38 -0.03 8.77
N ASN A 7 -8.36 0.66 9.36
CA ASN A 7 -8.97 1.85 8.75
C ASN A 7 -7.93 2.92 8.34
N PRO A 8 -6.92 3.25 9.17
CA PRO A 8 -5.84 4.16 8.78
C PRO A 8 -5.16 3.78 7.46
N PHE A 9 -4.87 2.49 7.24
CA PHE A 9 -4.24 2.00 6.00
C PHE A 9 -5.18 2.08 4.81
N ILE A 10 -6.45 1.74 4.99
CA ILE A 10 -7.45 1.80 3.92
C ILE A 10 -7.63 3.24 3.45
N GLU A 11 -7.77 4.18 4.39
CA GLU A 11 -7.91 5.60 4.08
C GLU A 11 -6.64 6.16 3.43
N ALA A 12 -5.47 5.85 3.98
CA ALA A 12 -4.19 6.26 3.42
C ALA A 12 -4.00 5.74 1.99
N ALA A 13 -4.31 4.48 1.72
CA ALA A 13 -4.22 3.90 0.39
C ALA A 13 -5.15 4.62 -0.61
N HIS A 14 -6.39 4.90 -0.21
CA HIS A 14 -7.33 5.62 -1.05
C HIS A 14 -6.85 7.07 -1.34
N GLU A 15 -6.39 7.80 -0.33
CA GLU A 15 -5.86 9.16 -0.49
C GLU A 15 -4.64 9.19 -1.40
N VAL A 16 -3.64 8.35 -1.13
CA VAL A 16 -2.37 8.35 -1.85
C VAL A 16 -2.56 7.92 -3.31
N ILE A 17 -3.31 6.84 -3.57
CA ILE A 17 -3.58 6.42 -4.95
C ILE A 17 -4.30 7.54 -5.72
N GLN A 18 -5.27 8.21 -5.10
CA GLN A 18 -5.97 9.32 -5.72
C GLN A 18 -5.07 10.52 -6.02
N ILE A 19 -4.16 10.86 -5.10
CA ILE A 19 -3.23 11.99 -5.24
C ILE A 19 -2.17 11.69 -6.30
N GLU A 20 -1.51 10.53 -6.19
CA GLU A 20 -0.34 10.18 -7.00
C GLU A 20 -0.71 9.72 -8.41
N THR A 21 -1.91 9.16 -8.59
CA THR A 21 -2.30 8.58 -9.88
C THR A 21 -3.51 9.25 -10.52
N GLY A 22 -4.23 10.12 -9.79
CA GLY A 22 -5.51 10.68 -10.24
C GLY A 22 -6.67 9.67 -10.28
N ASN A 23 -6.41 8.38 -10.05
CA ASN A 23 -7.41 7.32 -10.13
C ASN A 23 -8.19 7.17 -8.82
N LYS A 24 -9.49 6.91 -8.95
CA LYS A 24 -10.36 6.57 -7.83
C LYS A 24 -10.30 5.07 -7.56
N MET A 25 -9.74 4.68 -6.41
CA MET A 25 -9.78 3.29 -5.95
C MET A 25 -11.17 2.97 -5.40
N GLN A 26 -11.70 1.80 -5.75
CA GLN A 26 -12.86 1.22 -5.06
C GLN A 26 -12.40 0.10 -4.13
N ARG A 27 -12.78 0.19 -2.86
CA ARG A 27 -12.46 -0.84 -1.87
C ARG A 27 -13.39 -2.05 -2.08
N GLY A 28 -12.80 -3.24 -2.13
CA GLY A 28 -13.56 -4.50 -2.06
C GLY A 28 -13.99 -4.87 -0.63
N ASP A 29 -14.37 -6.13 -0.46
CA ASP A 29 -14.79 -6.67 0.83
C ASP A 29 -13.61 -6.88 1.78
N LEU A 30 -13.88 -6.66 3.06
CA LEU A 30 -12.91 -6.89 4.12
C LEU A 30 -12.98 -8.33 4.62
N ASN A 31 -11.86 -9.04 4.55
CA ASN A 31 -11.76 -10.41 5.03
C ASN A 31 -10.61 -10.55 6.04
N LEU A 32 -10.86 -11.36 7.07
CA LEU A 32 -9.80 -11.83 7.97
C LEU A 32 -9.37 -13.21 7.49
N LEU A 33 -8.10 -13.30 7.07
CA LEU A 33 -7.50 -14.55 6.63
C LEU A 33 -7.04 -15.35 7.85
N ASN A 34 -7.44 -16.62 7.92
CA ASN A 34 -7.03 -17.55 8.98
C ASN A 34 -5.98 -18.56 8.49
N ASP A 35 -5.74 -18.61 7.19
CA ASP A 35 -4.79 -19.49 6.51
C ASP A 35 -3.65 -18.67 5.89
N ASP A 36 -2.66 -19.36 5.33
CA ASP A 36 -1.52 -18.74 4.65
C ASP A 36 -1.99 -17.80 3.52
N TYR A 37 -1.45 -16.58 3.51
CA TYR A 37 -1.70 -15.63 2.43
C TYR A 37 -0.74 -15.87 1.27
N ILE A 38 -1.29 -16.16 0.09
CA ILE A 38 -0.52 -16.27 -1.16
C ILE A 38 -0.46 -14.88 -1.79
N THR A 39 0.75 -14.36 -1.93
CA THR A 39 1.01 -13.07 -2.59
C THR A 39 0.89 -13.18 -4.11
N ASN A 40 0.55 -12.08 -4.76
CA ASN A 40 0.62 -11.90 -6.22
C ASN A 40 2.07 -11.68 -6.69
N ASP A 41 2.23 -11.46 -8.00
CA ASP A 41 3.50 -11.30 -8.70
C ASP A 41 4.43 -10.26 -8.06
N VAL A 42 3.87 -9.10 -7.65
CA VAL A 42 4.63 -8.01 -7.03
C VAL A 42 4.04 -7.72 -5.65
N THR A 43 4.91 -7.72 -4.63
CA THR A 43 4.50 -7.42 -3.26
C THR A 43 5.50 -6.50 -2.58
N VAL A 44 5.01 -5.35 -2.09
CA VAL A 44 5.76 -4.46 -1.21
C VAL A 44 5.45 -4.86 0.23
N ILE A 45 6.50 -5.08 1.02
CA ILE A 45 6.40 -5.49 2.42
C ILE A 45 7.06 -4.40 3.27
N LEU A 46 6.30 -3.84 4.21
CA LEU A 46 6.81 -2.90 5.20
C LEU A 46 6.56 -3.42 6.60
N SER A 47 7.54 -3.27 7.47
CA SER A 47 7.40 -3.59 8.90
C SER A 47 7.06 -2.31 9.68
N LEU A 48 6.08 -2.43 10.56
CA LEU A 48 5.71 -1.41 11.55
C LEU A 48 6.28 -1.81 12.90
N VAL A 49 6.86 -0.85 13.59
CA VAL A 49 7.50 -1.03 14.90
C VAL A 49 7.04 0.12 15.79
N GLY A 50 6.49 -0.18 16.96
CA GLY A 50 5.91 0.81 17.87
C GLY A 50 4.87 0.19 18.81
N ASP A 51 3.85 0.94 19.21
CA ASP A 51 2.70 0.40 19.95
C ASP A 51 1.89 -0.59 19.10
N VAL A 52 1.99 -0.45 17.77
CA VAL A 52 1.43 -1.37 16.79
C VAL A 52 2.59 -2.02 16.03
N GLU A 53 2.83 -3.30 16.33
CA GLU A 53 3.84 -4.09 15.64
C GLU A 53 3.19 -5.00 14.59
N GLY A 54 3.81 -5.08 13.41
CA GLY A 54 3.31 -5.96 12.36
C GLY A 54 3.98 -5.72 11.02
N ASN A 55 3.44 -6.38 10.00
CA ASN A 55 3.87 -6.21 8.62
C ASN A 55 2.67 -5.84 7.76
N VAL A 56 2.88 -4.91 6.82
CA VAL A 56 1.90 -4.46 5.84
C VAL A 56 2.35 -4.95 4.47
N PHE A 57 1.42 -5.56 3.75
CA PHE A 57 1.65 -6.17 2.45
C PHE A 57 0.77 -5.44 1.44
N TYR A 58 1.41 -4.86 0.42
CA TYR A 58 0.73 -4.32 -0.75
C TYR A 58 1.03 -5.25 -1.92
N SER A 59 0.10 -6.16 -2.21
CA SER A 59 0.27 -7.21 -3.22
C SER A 59 -0.62 -6.96 -4.43
N MET A 60 -0.04 -7.06 -5.62
CA MET A 60 -0.71 -6.78 -6.91
C MET A 60 -0.10 -7.60 -8.04
N ASP A 61 -0.82 -7.75 -9.14
CA ASP A 61 -0.26 -8.33 -10.37
C ASP A 61 0.79 -7.39 -11.00
N GLU A 62 1.66 -7.95 -11.85
CA GLU A 62 2.74 -7.20 -12.48
C GLU A 62 2.21 -6.03 -13.34
N TYR A 63 1.07 -6.23 -14.02
CA TYR A 63 0.44 -5.21 -14.84
C TYR A 63 0.04 -3.97 -14.04
N THR A 64 -0.57 -4.18 -12.87
CA THR A 64 -0.97 -3.12 -11.94
C THR A 64 0.25 -2.40 -11.40
N ALA A 65 1.31 -3.14 -11.04
CA ALA A 65 2.57 -2.56 -10.57
C ALA A 65 3.19 -1.63 -11.62
N ILE A 66 3.31 -2.09 -12.87
CA ILE A 66 3.83 -1.29 -13.99
C ILE A 66 2.95 -0.06 -14.24
N THR A 67 1.63 -0.22 -14.21
CA THR A 67 0.68 0.87 -14.48
C THR A 67 0.75 1.96 -13.42
N LEU A 68 0.81 1.57 -12.13
CA LEU A 68 0.96 2.51 -11.02
C LEU A 68 2.28 3.26 -11.12
N ALA A 69 3.40 2.55 -11.30
CA ALA A 69 4.71 3.18 -11.44
C ALA A 69 4.79 4.11 -12.65
N SER A 70 4.25 3.69 -13.79
CA SER A 70 4.20 4.52 -15.01
C SER A 70 3.45 5.82 -14.77
N THR A 71 2.31 5.74 -14.07
CA THR A 71 1.49 6.92 -13.76
C THR A 71 2.22 7.87 -12.82
N MET A 72 2.85 7.34 -11.78
CA MET A 72 3.59 8.14 -10.80
C MET A 72 4.81 8.83 -11.41
N LEU A 73 5.50 8.17 -12.34
CA LEU A 73 6.69 8.71 -13.01
C LEU A 73 6.35 9.61 -14.20
N GLY A 74 5.10 9.57 -14.69
CA GLY A 74 4.69 10.32 -15.88
C GLY A 74 5.29 9.78 -17.18
N GLU A 75 5.75 8.53 -17.20
CA GLU A 75 6.31 7.86 -18.38
C GLU A 75 5.77 6.42 -18.50
N GLN A 76 5.62 5.94 -19.73
CA GLN A 76 5.16 4.57 -19.95
C GLN A 76 6.32 3.58 -19.75
N LEU A 77 6.18 2.70 -18.77
CA LEU A 77 7.10 1.57 -18.58
C LEU A 77 6.59 0.35 -19.35
N GLU A 78 7.50 -0.38 -20.01
CA GLU A 78 7.17 -1.57 -20.81
C GLU A 78 7.28 -2.88 -20.02
N SER A 79 7.98 -2.87 -18.89
CA SER A 79 8.25 -4.04 -18.07
C SER A 79 8.51 -3.66 -16.62
N PHE A 80 8.42 -4.64 -15.73
CA PHE A 80 8.77 -4.47 -14.32
C PHE A 80 10.29 -4.47 -14.12
N ASN A 81 10.92 -3.34 -14.44
CA ASN A 81 12.34 -3.11 -14.26
C ASN A 81 12.64 -2.41 -12.91
N THR A 82 13.90 -2.08 -12.64
CA THR A 82 14.31 -1.42 -11.39
C THR A 82 13.56 -0.11 -11.13
N LEU A 83 13.20 0.62 -12.19
CA LEU A 83 12.46 1.87 -12.07
C LEU A 83 11.00 1.63 -11.70
N ALA A 84 10.35 0.64 -12.32
CA ALA A 84 9.01 0.19 -11.93
C ALA A 84 8.99 -0.27 -10.47
N GLN A 85 9.96 -1.09 -10.07
CA GLN A 85 10.13 -1.56 -8.70
C GLN A 85 10.26 -0.39 -7.71
N SER A 86 11.09 0.61 -8.04
CA SER A 86 11.26 1.79 -7.19
C SER A 86 9.98 2.61 -7.06
N GLY A 87 9.23 2.78 -8.16
CA GLY A 87 7.96 3.51 -8.14
C GLY A 87 6.91 2.86 -7.22
N VAL A 88 6.75 1.54 -7.32
CA VAL A 88 5.80 0.80 -6.47
C VAL A 88 6.28 0.72 -5.01
N ALA A 89 7.57 0.58 -4.76
CA ALA A 89 8.13 0.64 -3.41
C ALA A 89 7.87 2.00 -2.75
N GLU A 90 8.05 3.09 -3.50
CA GLU A 90 7.77 4.43 -2.99
C GLU A 90 6.27 4.63 -2.72
N LEU A 91 5.39 4.09 -3.57
CA LEU A 91 3.95 4.09 -3.29
C LEU A 91 3.63 3.42 -1.94
N GLY A 92 4.23 2.25 -1.68
CA GLY A 92 4.08 1.54 -0.41
C GLY A 92 4.60 2.34 0.79
N ASN A 93 5.73 3.03 0.64
CA ASN A 93 6.29 3.93 1.66
C ASN A 93 5.32 5.08 1.96
N VAL A 94 4.81 5.76 0.95
CA VAL A 94 3.93 6.92 1.10
C VAL A 94 2.61 6.52 1.76
N ILE A 95 2.00 5.41 1.33
CA ILE A 95 0.78 4.88 1.97
C ILE A 95 1.04 4.57 3.44
N THR A 96 2.13 3.88 3.75
CA THR A 96 2.46 3.48 5.12
C THR A 96 2.75 4.70 6.00
N GLY A 97 3.51 5.68 5.52
CA GLY A 97 3.78 6.91 6.25
C GLY A 97 2.50 7.70 6.55
N ARG A 98 1.56 7.79 5.58
CA ARG A 98 0.25 8.41 5.79
C ARG A 98 -0.60 7.64 6.79
N ALA A 99 -0.54 6.30 6.76
CA ALA A 99 -1.23 5.45 7.72
C ALA A 99 -0.67 5.60 9.14
N SER A 100 0.65 5.69 9.32
CA SER A 100 1.29 5.92 10.62
C SER A 100 0.88 7.26 11.25
N ILE A 101 0.76 8.32 10.45
CA ILE A 101 0.23 9.61 10.93
C ILE A 101 -1.21 9.44 11.44
N LYS A 102 -2.08 8.78 10.67
CA LYS A 102 -3.48 8.52 11.06
C LYS A 102 -3.59 7.61 12.30
N LEU A 103 -2.68 6.64 12.45
CA LEU A 103 -2.59 5.81 13.66
C LEU A 103 -2.21 6.65 14.88
N SER A 104 -1.24 7.55 14.73
CA SER A 104 -0.83 8.50 15.78
C SER A 104 -1.98 9.42 16.19
N GLU A 105 -2.73 9.95 15.23
CA GLU A 105 -3.94 10.75 15.48
C GLU A 105 -5.04 9.94 16.20
N ALA A 106 -5.09 8.64 15.97
CA ALA A 106 -6.00 7.71 16.66
C ALA A 106 -5.50 7.28 18.05
N GLY A 107 -4.32 7.76 18.49
CA GLY A 107 -3.75 7.53 19.81
C GLY A 107 -2.82 6.31 19.92
N PHE A 108 -2.24 5.86 18.81
CA PHE A 108 -1.27 4.75 18.78
C PHE A 108 0.06 5.25 18.21
N GLU A 109 1.19 5.08 18.91
CA GLU A 109 2.50 5.38 18.32
C GLU A 109 2.89 4.27 17.32
N ALA A 110 3.22 4.67 16.09
CA ALA A 110 3.49 3.77 14.96
C ALA A 110 4.65 4.29 14.09
#